data_AF-A0A353BA06-F1
#
_entry.id   AF-A0A353BA06-F1
#
_cell.length_a   1.000
_cell.length_b   1.000
_cell.length_c   1.000
_cell.angle_alpha   90.00
_cell.angle_beta   90.00
_cell.angle_gamma   90.00
#
_symmetry.space_group_name_H-M   'P 1'
#
loop_
_entity.id
_entity.type
_entity.pdbx_description
1 polymer ?
#
loop_
_entity_poly.entity_id
_entity_poly.type
_entity_poly.pdbx_seq_one_letter_code
_entity_poly.pdbx_strand_id
1 'polypeptide(L)' 'AMWGAAPVQRNVQTLASDGVHFVGPESGWLSCRKSGAGRMSEPDAILQAATPLLK' A
#
# COMPACT_ATOMS: atom_id res chain seq x y z
N ALA A 1 3.37 10.11 -9.26
CA ALA A 1 4.00 8.95 -8.58
C ALA A 1 3.38 7.68 -9.15
N MET A 2 4.09 6.55 -9.15
CA MET A 2 3.57 5.28 -9.72
C MET A 2 2.23 4.86 -9.09
N TRP A 3 2.04 5.11 -7.80
CA TRP A 3 0.81 4.80 -7.08
C TRP A 3 -0.46 5.36 -7.74
N GLY A 4 -0.43 6.64 -8.15
CA GLY A 4 -1.59 7.30 -8.75
C GLY A 4 -1.83 6.97 -10.22
N ALA A 5 -1.00 6.12 -10.84
CA ALA A 5 -1.18 5.77 -12.25
C ALA A 5 -2.45 4.91 -12.44
N ALA A 6 -3.19 5.16 -13.52
CA ALA A 6 -4.43 4.44 -13.81
C ALA A 6 -4.31 2.90 -13.78
N PRO A 7 -3.22 2.28 -14.28
CA PRO A 7 -3.02 0.83 -14.14
C PRO A 7 -2.94 0.35 -12.69
N VAL A 8 -2.24 1.09 -11.83
CA VAL A 8 -2.10 0.71 -10.42
C VAL A 8 -3.43 0.82 -9.70
N GLN A 9 -4.17 1.91 -9.92
CA GLN A 9 -5.48 2.11 -9.29
C GLN A 9 -6.50 1.05 -9.71
N ARG A 10 -6.48 0.61 -10.99
CA ARG A 10 -7.31 -0.50 -11.46
C ARG A 10 -6.99 -1.80 -10.73
N ASN A 11 -5.71 -2.16 -10.60
CA ASN A 11 -5.30 -3.38 -9.91
C ASN A 11 -5.67 -3.34 -8.42
N VAL A 12 -5.51 -2.18 -7.76
CA VAL A 12 -5.91 -1.98 -6.36
C VAL A 12 -7.41 -2.22 -6.19
N GLN A 13 -8.25 -1.67 -7.08
CA GLN A 13 -9.70 -1.87 -7.03
C GLN A 13 -10.10 -3.33 -7.25
N THR A 14 -9.45 -4.04 -8.17
CA THR A 14 -9.68 -5.48 -8.40
C THR A 14 -9.37 -6.28 -7.14
N LEU A 15 -8.17 -6.14 -6.59
CA LEU A 15 -7.75 -6.86 -5.40
C LEU A 15 -8.62 -6.54 -4.17
N ALA A 16 -9.06 -5.28 -4.02
CA ALA A 16 -10.00 -4.90 -2.98
C ALA A 16 -11.37 -5.60 -3.15
N SER A 17 -11.85 -5.70 -4.38
CA SER A 17 -13.09 -6.44 -4.71
C SER A 17 -12.96 -7.94 -4.43
N ASP A 18 -11.75 -8.50 -4.61
CA ASP A 18 -11.44 -9.89 -4.32
C ASP A 18 -11.24 -10.19 -2.82
N GLY A 19 -11.36 -9.17 -1.95
CA GLY A 19 -11.23 -9.31 -0.49
C GLY A 19 -9.80 -9.30 0.03
N VAL A 20 -8.82 -8.83 -0.78
CA VAL A 20 -7.43 -8.70 -0.34
C VAL A 20 -7.28 -7.58 0.69
N HIS A 21 -6.52 -7.85 1.75
CA HIS A 21 -6.17 -6.86 2.76
C HIS A 21 -5.00 -5.99 2.30
N PHE A 22 -5.09 -4.68 2.54
CA PHE A 22 -4.05 -3.71 2.17
C PHE A 22 -3.41 -3.09 3.41
N VAL A 23 -2.08 -2.88 3.33
CA VAL A 23 -1.33 -2.06 4.28
C VAL A 23 -0.60 -0.98 3.50
N GLY A 24 -0.94 0.28 3.76
CA GLY A 24 -0.43 1.43 3.03
C GLY A 24 -0.93 1.49 1.56
N PRO A 25 -0.18 2.16 0.67
CA PRO A 25 1.07 2.85 0.95
C PRO A 25 0.86 4.15 1.73
N GLU A 26 1.89 4.55 2.45
CA GLU A 26 1.95 5.83 3.16
C GLU A 26 2.42 6.96 2.23
N SER A 27 2.19 8.19 2.69
CA SER A 27 2.81 9.38 2.13
C SER A 27 4.12 9.65 2.84
N GLY A 28 5.18 9.91 2.08
CA GLY A 28 6.49 10.21 2.66
C GLY A 28 7.52 10.51 1.59
N TRP A 29 8.79 10.57 1.99
CA TRP A 29 9.92 10.77 1.08
C TRP A 29 10.13 9.52 0.21
N LEU A 30 10.05 9.68 -1.10
CA LEU A 30 10.20 8.60 -2.08
C LEU A 30 11.59 8.62 -2.72
N SER A 31 12.02 7.47 -3.27
CA SER A 31 13.31 7.31 -3.97
C SER A 31 13.50 8.27 -5.15
N CYS A 32 12.40 8.74 -5.74
CA CYS A 32 12.40 9.78 -6.78
C CYS A 32 12.65 11.20 -6.26
N ARG A 33 13.05 11.35 -4.99
CA ARG A 33 13.36 12.62 -4.31
C ARG A 33 12.16 13.58 -4.30
N LYS A 34 10.97 13.01 -4.12
CA LYS A 34 9.70 13.74 -3.98
C LYS A 34 8.93 13.18 -2.80
N SER A 35 8.16 14.03 -2.14
CA SER A 35 7.18 13.59 -1.13
C SER A 35 5.86 13.24 -1.81
N GLY A 36 5.26 12.11 -1.43
CA GLY A 36 3.95 11.72 -1.91
C GLY A 36 3.58 10.28 -1.54
N ALA A 37 2.39 9.85 -1.95
CA ALA A 37 1.91 8.50 -1.72
C ALA A 37 2.70 7.47 -2.55
N GLY A 38 2.94 6.30 -1.94
CA GLY A 38 3.69 5.19 -2.54
C GLY A 38 4.82 4.66 -1.68
N ARG A 39 5.01 5.18 -0.45
CA ARG A 39 5.96 4.65 0.51
C ARG A 39 5.38 3.38 1.14
N MET A 40 6.20 2.36 1.31
CA MET A 40 5.80 1.18 2.09
C MET A 40 5.55 1.59 3.54
N SER A 41 4.52 1.04 4.15
CA SER A 41 4.30 1.19 5.60
C SER A 41 5.45 0.61 6.40
N GLU A 42 5.63 1.11 7.63
CA GLU A 42 6.65 0.56 8.54
C GLU A 42 6.41 -0.93 8.81
N PRO A 43 7.49 -1.72 9.04
CA PRO A 43 7.37 -3.14 9.36
C PRO A 43 6.41 -3.43 10.52
N ASP A 44 6.42 -2.60 11.56
CA ASP A 44 5.54 -2.77 12.72
C ASP A 44 4.05 -2.61 12.35
N ALA A 45 3.74 -1.66 11.45
CA ALA A 45 2.38 -1.47 10.95
C ALA A 45 1.91 -2.63 10.07
N ILE A 46 2.82 -3.17 9.24
CA ILE A 46 2.56 -4.37 8.44
C ILE A 46 2.31 -5.57 9.34
N LEU A 47 3.16 -5.77 10.35
CA LEU A 47 3.02 -6.85 11.32
C LEU A 47 1.67 -6.76 12.05
N GLN A 48 1.34 -5.57 12.58
CA GLN A 48 0.08 -5.34 13.29
C GLN A 48 -1.15 -5.66 12.42
N ALA A 49 -1.13 -5.31 11.14
CA ALA A 49 -2.22 -5.62 10.22
C ALA A 49 -2.28 -7.10 9.82
N ALA A 50 -1.13 -7.78 9.74
CA ALA A 50 -1.04 -9.18 9.37
C ALA A 50 -1.37 -10.13 10.53
N THR A 51 -1.00 -9.79 11.78
CA THR A 51 -1.17 -10.67 12.94
C THR A 51 -2.60 -11.22 13.11
N PRO A 52 -3.69 -10.44 12.97
CA PRO A 52 -5.04 -10.96 13.08
C PRO A 52 -5.45 -11.94 11.96
N LEU A 53 -4.71 -11.99 10.85
CA LEU A 53 -4.97 -12.86 9.69
C LEU A 53 -4.29 -14.23 9.82
N LEU A 54 -3.28 -14.33 10.69
CA LEU A 54 -2.54 -15.57 10.94
C LEU A 54 -3.30 -16.37 12.01
N LYS A 55 -3.76 -17.58 11.64
CA LYS A 55 -4.36 -18.55 12.57
C LYS A 55 -3.30 -19.44 13.18
#